data_AF-A0A9D6CJN5-F1
#
_entry.id   AF-A0A9D6CJN5-F1
#
_cell.length_a   1.000
_cell.length_b   1.000
_cell.length_c   1.000
_cell.angle_alpha   90.00
_cell.angle_beta   90.00
_cell.angle_gamma   90.00
#
_symmetry.space_group_name_H-M   'P 1'
#
loop_
_entity.id
_entity.type
_entity.pdbx_description
1 polymer ?
#
loop_
_entity_poly.entity_id
_entity_poly.type
_entity_poly.pdbx_seq_one_letter_code
_entity_poly.pdbx_strand_id
1 'polypeptide(L)'
;MKIAACVLAAAVSSAASATFVEYYTVKTQTSNSGIDLDVYTLYARFDGATDTVVNAFNFNGFAGAVMNQFWHKDGTVDPNTSESGILSKTLGTWAPQATGSASANRPFDSFLMIGGNPLLANTTNADPSWGAGLGWNRPDVPNNQNVGWFNSNPPNLQGRVGNTGNLADSVRLGQFVLDRDFNAGTFNLKIGYTDGITTTVQFAESSFALPAPGAVALLGLAGLAGRRRR
;
A
#
# COMPACT_ATOMS: atom_id res chain seq x y z
N MET A 1 -62.91 20.33 -15.16
CA MET A 1 -61.60 20.72 -14.58
C MET A 1 -60.78 19.46 -14.35
N LYS A 2 -59.68 19.27 -15.07
CA LYS A 2 -58.74 18.16 -14.85
C LYS A 2 -57.51 18.75 -14.16
N ILE A 3 -57.25 18.34 -12.92
CA ILE A 3 -56.08 18.74 -12.15
C ILE A 3 -54.93 17.83 -12.60
N ALA A 4 -53.90 18.41 -13.23
CA ALA A 4 -52.67 17.73 -13.55
C ALA A 4 -51.75 17.78 -12.32
N ALA A 5 -51.41 16.60 -11.78
CA ALA A 5 -50.43 16.48 -10.70
C ALA A 5 -49.02 16.45 -11.32
N CYS A 6 -48.24 17.52 -11.11
CA CYS A 6 -46.80 17.52 -11.36
C CYS A 6 -46.11 16.75 -10.23
N VAL A 7 -45.56 15.59 -10.53
CA VAL A 7 -44.63 14.88 -9.63
C VAL A 7 -43.25 15.50 -9.84
N LEU A 8 -42.83 16.34 -8.88
CA LEU A 8 -41.47 16.85 -8.82
C LEU A 8 -40.58 15.72 -8.27
N ALA A 9 -39.85 15.03 -9.15
CA ALA A 9 -38.85 14.06 -8.73
C ALA A 9 -37.68 14.83 -8.09
N ALA A 10 -37.55 14.76 -6.77
CA ALA A 10 -36.36 15.24 -6.06
C ALA A 10 -35.17 14.37 -6.49
N ALA A 11 -34.28 14.92 -7.31
CA ALA A 11 -32.98 14.32 -7.57
C ALA A 11 -32.18 14.39 -6.28
N VAL A 12 -32.01 13.25 -5.59
CA VAL A 12 -31.06 13.13 -4.49
C VAL A 12 -29.68 13.08 -5.14
N SER A 13 -29.01 14.23 -5.28
CA SER A 13 -27.58 14.25 -5.55
C SER A 13 -26.88 13.82 -4.27
N SER A 14 -26.65 12.52 -4.10
CA SER A 14 -25.66 12.06 -3.12
C SER A 14 -24.30 12.53 -3.62
N ALA A 15 -23.79 13.62 -3.06
CA ALA A 15 -22.37 13.89 -3.15
C ALA A 15 -21.67 12.73 -2.44
N ALA A 16 -21.01 11.85 -3.18
CA ALA A 16 -20.06 10.92 -2.60
C ALA A 16 -18.92 11.77 -2.06
N SER A 17 -18.98 12.14 -0.78
CA SER A 17 -17.83 12.67 -0.09
C SER A 17 -16.87 11.51 0.08
N ALA A 18 -15.79 11.47 -0.70
CA ALA A 18 -14.72 10.53 -0.44
C ALA A 18 -14.24 10.72 1.00
N THR A 19 -14.39 9.72 1.84
CA THR A 19 -13.89 9.76 3.21
C THR A 19 -12.94 8.59 3.35
N PHE A 20 -11.64 8.89 3.19
CA PHE A 20 -10.61 7.97 3.65
C PHE A 20 -10.96 7.47 5.06
N VAL A 21 -11.01 6.15 5.22
CA VAL A 21 -11.41 5.50 6.47
C VAL A 21 -10.17 5.19 7.31
N GLU A 22 -9.27 4.38 6.77
CA GLU A 22 -8.05 3.95 7.46
C GLU A 22 -7.02 3.35 6.51
N TYR A 23 -5.79 3.19 7.02
CA TYR A 23 -4.86 2.20 6.50
C TYR A 23 -5.00 0.90 7.28
N TYR A 24 -4.93 -0.22 6.59
CA TYR A 24 -4.83 -1.53 7.24
C TYR A 24 -3.88 -2.45 6.48
N THR A 25 -3.32 -3.41 7.21
CA THR A 25 -2.42 -4.41 6.65
C THR A 25 -3.03 -5.80 6.78
N VAL A 26 -2.89 -6.60 5.73
CA VAL A 26 -3.21 -8.04 5.75
C VAL A 26 -1.89 -8.80 5.78
N LYS A 27 -1.69 -9.58 6.84
CA LYS A 27 -0.51 -10.42 7.02
C LYS A 27 -0.77 -11.83 6.51
N THR A 28 0.17 -12.38 5.76
CA THR A 28 0.25 -13.81 5.42
C THR A 28 1.65 -14.33 5.72
N GLN A 29 1.78 -15.64 5.91
CA GLN A 29 3.05 -16.30 6.16
C GLN A 29 3.42 -17.16 4.97
N THR A 30 4.70 -17.17 4.62
CA THR A 30 5.24 -17.97 3.54
C THR A 30 6.67 -18.39 3.85
N SER A 31 7.26 -19.17 2.96
CA SER A 31 8.67 -19.54 3.02
C SER A 31 9.24 -19.64 1.61
N ASN A 32 10.50 -19.28 1.45
CA ASN A 32 11.24 -19.47 0.21
C ASN A 32 12.62 -20.05 0.53
N SER A 33 12.95 -21.21 -0.04
CA SER A 33 14.29 -21.80 0.08
C SER A 33 14.78 -21.96 1.53
N GLY A 34 13.87 -22.32 2.46
CA GLY A 34 14.16 -22.47 3.89
C GLY A 34 14.21 -21.16 4.68
N ILE A 35 13.98 -20.01 4.04
CA ILE A 35 13.80 -18.72 4.70
C ILE A 35 12.32 -18.50 4.96
N ASP A 36 12.02 -18.20 6.21
CA ASP A 36 10.69 -18.05 6.76
C ASP A 36 10.27 -16.57 6.76
N LEU A 37 9.14 -16.25 6.13
CA LEU A 37 8.77 -14.88 5.77
C LEU A 37 7.37 -14.50 6.24
N ASP A 38 7.23 -13.24 6.65
CA ASP A 38 5.95 -12.56 6.83
C ASP A 38 5.72 -11.57 5.67
N VAL A 39 4.54 -11.63 5.06
CA VAL A 39 4.14 -10.77 3.93
C VAL A 39 2.97 -9.91 4.37
N TYR A 40 3.20 -8.59 4.40
CA TYR A 40 2.19 -7.59 4.73
C TYR A 40 1.73 -6.90 3.46
N THR A 41 0.44 -6.96 3.15
CA THR A 41 -0.16 -6.14 2.09
C THR A 41 -0.85 -4.94 2.71
N LEU A 42 -0.45 -3.74 2.30
CA LEU A 42 -1.02 -2.48 2.77
C LEU A 42 -2.17 -2.03 1.86
N TYR A 43 -3.26 -1.60 2.48
CA TYR A 43 -4.43 -1.04 1.82
C TYR A 43 -4.82 0.31 2.42
N ALA A 44 -5.35 1.21 1.60
CA ALA A 44 -6.17 2.34 2.04
C ALA A 44 -7.64 2.01 1.81
N ARG A 45 -8.46 2.14 2.86
CA ARG A 45 -9.92 1.92 2.81
C ARG A 45 -10.65 3.25 2.62
N PHE A 46 -11.74 3.19 1.87
CA PHE A 46 -12.63 4.29 1.54
C PHE A 46 -14.09 3.88 1.74
N ASP A 47 -14.97 4.87 1.92
CA ASP A 47 -16.42 4.67 1.94
C ASP A 47 -17.09 5.04 0.59
N GLY A 48 -16.41 5.81 -0.26
CA GLY A 48 -16.88 6.17 -1.59
C GLY A 48 -16.56 5.09 -2.64
N ALA A 49 -17.58 4.65 -3.38
CA ALA A 49 -17.46 3.59 -4.40
C ALA A 49 -16.66 4.00 -5.66
N THR A 50 -16.27 5.26 -5.76
CA THR A 50 -15.49 5.81 -6.89
C THR A 50 -14.17 6.43 -6.46
N ASP A 51 -13.82 6.29 -5.17
CA ASP A 51 -12.64 6.90 -4.59
C ASP A 51 -11.38 6.37 -5.28
N THR A 52 -10.51 7.30 -5.64
CA THR A 52 -9.34 7.04 -6.47
C THR A 52 -8.11 7.65 -5.83
N VAL A 53 -7.18 6.81 -5.38
CA VAL A 53 -5.85 7.24 -4.93
C VAL A 53 -5.02 7.64 -6.15
N VAL A 54 -4.34 8.78 -6.05
CA VAL A 54 -3.52 9.34 -7.15
C VAL A 54 -2.05 9.43 -6.79
N ASN A 55 -1.72 9.64 -5.52
CA ASN A 55 -0.36 9.66 -5.00
C ASN A 55 -0.30 9.24 -3.53
N ALA A 56 0.88 8.84 -3.10
CA ALA A 56 1.25 8.60 -1.73
C ALA A 56 2.58 9.31 -1.45
N PHE A 57 2.74 9.92 -0.29
CA PHE A 57 3.88 10.74 0.07
C PHE A 57 4.03 10.82 1.58
N ASN A 58 5.13 11.43 2.06
CA ASN A 58 5.49 11.41 3.48
C ASN A 58 5.64 10.00 4.05
N PHE A 59 6.02 9.02 3.24
CA PHE A 59 6.30 7.69 3.75
C PHE A 59 7.57 7.73 4.59
N ASN A 60 7.42 7.56 5.90
CA ASN A 60 8.53 7.56 6.84
C ASN A 60 8.22 6.68 8.06
N GLY A 61 9.27 6.12 8.66
CA GLY A 61 9.17 5.34 9.88
C GLY A 61 9.11 6.24 11.12
N PHE A 62 8.31 5.88 12.11
CA PHE A 62 8.42 6.45 13.46
C PHE A 62 9.72 5.96 14.15
N ALA A 63 10.03 6.53 15.32
CA ALA A 63 11.17 6.10 16.11
C ALA A 63 11.14 4.58 16.35
N GLY A 64 12.22 3.88 15.97
CA GLY A 64 12.35 2.43 16.07
C GLY A 64 11.82 1.64 14.88
N ALA A 65 11.21 2.29 13.87
CA ALA A 65 10.89 1.64 12.62
C ALA A 65 12.15 1.35 11.79
N VAL A 66 12.16 0.23 11.09
CA VAL A 66 13.27 -0.20 10.25
C VAL A 66 12.95 0.02 8.77
N MET A 67 13.91 0.59 8.06
CA MET A 67 13.73 1.03 6.68
C MET A 67 14.56 0.20 5.67
N ASN A 68 15.30 -0.81 6.13
CA ASN A 68 16.29 -1.55 5.34
C ASN A 68 16.29 -3.07 5.57
N GLN A 69 15.19 -3.63 6.08
CA GLN A 69 15.08 -5.08 6.38
C GLN A 69 14.08 -5.80 5.46
N PHE A 70 13.71 -5.17 4.34
CA PHE A 70 12.73 -5.69 3.41
C PHE A 70 13.38 -6.69 2.46
N TRP A 71 12.71 -7.82 2.28
CA TRP A 71 13.09 -8.80 1.28
C TRP A 71 12.54 -8.40 -0.09
N HIS A 72 13.40 -8.49 -1.09
CA HIS A 72 13.07 -8.38 -2.50
C HIS A 72 13.39 -9.69 -3.21
N LYS A 73 12.59 -10.01 -4.22
CA LYS A 73 12.79 -11.16 -5.11
C LYS A 73 12.38 -10.82 -6.55
N ASP A 74 12.43 -9.54 -6.88
CA ASP A 74 12.03 -9.00 -8.17
C ASP A 74 12.96 -9.46 -9.31
N GLY A 75 12.62 -9.05 -10.53
CA GLY A 75 13.37 -9.35 -11.75
C GLY A 75 14.70 -8.60 -11.88
N THR A 76 15.12 -7.83 -10.87
CA THR A 76 16.39 -7.09 -10.92
C THR A 76 17.55 -8.08 -11.01
N VAL A 77 18.47 -7.81 -11.94
CA VAL A 77 19.66 -8.64 -12.14
C VAL A 77 20.74 -8.23 -11.14
N ASP A 78 21.29 -9.20 -10.41
CA ASP A 78 22.46 -8.99 -9.57
C ASP A 78 23.68 -8.71 -10.47
N PRO A 79 24.34 -7.54 -10.33
CA PRO A 79 25.47 -7.19 -11.18
C PRO A 79 26.70 -8.11 -11.01
N ASN A 80 26.79 -8.85 -9.90
CA ASN A 80 27.95 -9.71 -9.62
C ASN A 80 27.76 -11.14 -10.12
N THR A 81 26.52 -11.64 -10.14
CA THR A 81 26.22 -13.03 -10.51
C THR A 81 25.49 -13.14 -11.85
N SER A 82 24.95 -12.05 -12.39
CA SER A 82 24.07 -12.03 -13.58
C SER A 82 22.78 -12.86 -13.41
N GLU A 83 22.44 -13.21 -12.17
CA GLU A 83 21.22 -13.93 -11.81
C GLU A 83 20.09 -12.95 -11.46
N SER A 84 18.84 -13.37 -11.65
CA SER A 84 17.64 -12.56 -11.39
C SER A 84 16.67 -13.32 -10.47
N GLY A 85 15.81 -12.61 -9.73
CA GLY A 85 14.83 -13.25 -8.85
C GLY A 85 15.46 -13.91 -7.62
N ILE A 86 16.64 -13.44 -7.20
CA ILE A 86 17.30 -13.85 -5.97
C ILE A 86 16.59 -13.19 -4.80
N LEU A 87 16.28 -13.96 -3.76
CA LEU A 87 15.74 -13.42 -2.53
C LEU A 87 16.85 -12.67 -1.77
N SER A 88 16.73 -11.35 -1.62
CA SER A 88 17.77 -10.50 -1.04
C SER A 88 17.20 -9.33 -0.24
N LYS A 89 17.93 -8.88 0.78
CA LYS A 89 17.71 -7.59 1.48
C LYS A 89 18.65 -6.48 1.01
N THR A 90 19.62 -6.80 0.16
CA THR A 90 20.67 -5.88 -0.30
C THR A 90 20.58 -5.57 -1.78
N LEU A 91 19.71 -6.28 -2.50
CA LEU A 91 19.41 -6.09 -3.91
C LEU A 91 17.89 -6.04 -4.09
N GLY A 92 17.42 -5.34 -5.12
CA GLY A 92 16.02 -5.26 -5.47
C GLY A 92 15.54 -3.83 -5.69
N THR A 93 14.29 -3.72 -6.12
CA THR A 93 13.59 -2.47 -6.37
C THR A 93 12.24 -2.45 -5.67
N TRP A 94 11.68 -1.26 -5.52
CA TRP A 94 10.29 -1.09 -5.07
C TRP A 94 9.27 -1.07 -6.21
N ALA A 95 9.69 -1.38 -7.44
CA ALA A 95 8.89 -1.22 -8.65
C ALA A 95 7.88 -2.37 -8.82
N PRO A 96 6.56 -2.10 -8.86
CA PRO A 96 5.54 -3.13 -9.00
C PRO A 96 5.59 -3.82 -10.37
N GLN A 97 6.27 -3.22 -11.36
CA GLN A 97 6.51 -3.79 -12.67
C GLN A 97 7.59 -4.88 -12.65
N ALA A 98 8.49 -4.86 -11.66
CA ALA A 98 9.62 -5.77 -11.57
C ALA A 98 9.31 -7.08 -10.83
N THR A 99 8.14 -7.21 -10.17
CA THR A 99 7.84 -8.32 -9.24
C THR A 99 7.82 -9.72 -9.86
N GLY A 100 7.87 -9.84 -11.19
CA GLY A 100 8.07 -11.11 -11.89
C GLY A 100 6.91 -12.11 -11.72
N SER A 101 7.25 -13.39 -11.59
CA SER A 101 6.29 -14.51 -11.54
C SER A 101 5.33 -14.42 -10.34
N ALA A 102 4.07 -14.74 -10.58
CA ALA A 102 3.02 -14.77 -9.56
C ALA A 102 3.24 -15.82 -8.46
N SER A 103 4.02 -16.86 -8.73
CA SER A 103 4.30 -17.94 -7.78
C SER A 103 5.76 -17.97 -7.33
N ALA A 104 6.70 -17.55 -8.17
CA ALA A 104 8.13 -17.72 -7.88
C ALA A 104 8.80 -16.46 -7.30
N ASN A 105 8.25 -15.26 -7.54
CA ASN A 105 8.89 -13.98 -7.20
C ASN A 105 7.98 -13.11 -6.34
N ARG A 106 6.86 -12.66 -6.91
CA ARG A 106 5.93 -11.69 -6.31
C ARG A 106 5.46 -12.03 -4.89
N PRO A 107 5.21 -13.30 -4.50
CA PRO A 107 4.82 -13.60 -3.11
C PRO A 107 5.92 -13.32 -2.08
N PHE A 108 7.16 -13.09 -2.52
CA PHE A 108 8.35 -12.94 -1.68
C PHE A 108 9.04 -11.58 -1.89
N ASP A 109 8.40 -10.67 -2.61
CA ASP A 109 8.99 -9.41 -3.05
C ASP A 109 8.31 -8.21 -2.38
N SER A 110 9.10 -7.21 -2.00
CA SER A 110 8.60 -5.95 -1.46
C SER A 110 8.48 -4.91 -2.57
N PHE A 111 7.32 -4.27 -2.68
CA PHE A 111 7.05 -3.28 -3.73
C PHE A 111 6.00 -2.26 -3.29
N LEU A 112 5.99 -1.10 -3.93
CA LEU A 112 5.02 -0.03 -3.68
C LEU A 112 4.16 0.18 -4.92
N MET A 113 2.88 0.52 -4.73
CA MET A 113 1.95 0.70 -5.85
C MET A 113 0.82 1.66 -5.50
N ILE A 114 0.06 2.07 -6.50
CA ILE A 114 -1.26 2.70 -6.34
C ILE A 114 -2.25 1.86 -7.11
N GLY A 115 -2.76 0.85 -6.42
CA GLY A 115 -3.73 -0.11 -6.94
C GLY A 115 -3.29 -0.86 -8.18
N GLY A 116 -4.22 -1.62 -8.76
CA GLY A 116 -3.96 -2.45 -9.94
C GLY A 116 -3.28 -3.77 -9.61
N ASN A 117 -2.77 -4.43 -10.64
CA ASN A 117 -1.94 -5.63 -10.48
C ASN A 117 -0.46 -5.24 -10.46
N PRO A 118 0.39 -5.84 -9.60
CA PRO A 118 1.83 -5.64 -9.63
C PRO A 118 2.45 -6.44 -10.78
N LEU A 119 2.29 -5.91 -11.99
CA LEU A 119 2.73 -6.48 -13.26
C LEU A 119 3.38 -5.37 -14.10
N LEU A 120 3.98 -5.73 -15.24
CA LEU A 120 4.57 -4.78 -16.18
C LEU A 120 3.61 -3.65 -16.61
N ALA A 121 2.30 -3.90 -16.59
CA ALA A 121 1.29 -2.90 -16.94
C ALA A 121 0.98 -1.91 -15.80
N ASN A 122 1.51 -2.10 -14.59
CA ASN A 122 1.31 -1.17 -13.49
C ASN A 122 2.00 0.16 -13.81
N THR A 123 1.32 1.27 -13.57
CA THR A 123 1.83 2.61 -13.93
C THR A 123 2.32 3.42 -12.75
N THR A 124 2.44 2.81 -11.57
CA THR A 124 2.98 3.51 -10.40
C THR A 124 4.45 3.82 -10.64
N ASN A 125 4.91 5.00 -10.23
CA ASN A 125 6.31 5.43 -10.31
C ASN A 125 6.78 6.07 -9.00
N ALA A 126 8.08 5.97 -8.73
CA ALA A 126 8.73 6.67 -7.62
C ALA A 126 8.61 8.19 -7.79
N ASP A 127 8.33 8.90 -6.70
CA ASP A 127 8.52 10.34 -6.66
C ASP A 127 10.02 10.69 -6.70
N PRO A 128 10.43 11.82 -7.32
CA PRO A 128 11.83 12.26 -7.32
C PRO A 128 12.48 12.42 -5.93
N SER A 129 11.70 12.51 -4.86
CA SER A 129 12.15 12.54 -3.46
C SER A 129 12.88 11.27 -2.99
N TRP A 130 12.90 10.18 -3.75
CA TRP A 130 13.56 8.90 -3.42
C TRP A 130 15.11 8.93 -3.39
N GLY A 131 15.73 10.10 -3.25
CA GLY A 131 17.16 10.29 -2.99
C GLY A 131 18.08 9.93 -4.16
N ALA A 132 19.07 10.80 -4.41
CA ALA A 132 20.20 10.58 -5.34
C ALA A 132 19.83 10.13 -6.78
N GLY A 133 18.59 10.37 -7.22
CA GLY A 133 18.12 9.94 -8.55
C GLY A 133 17.96 8.43 -8.72
N LEU A 134 18.14 7.63 -7.66
CA LEU A 134 17.98 6.17 -7.73
C LEU A 134 16.51 5.74 -7.85
N GLY A 135 15.57 6.59 -7.41
CA GLY A 135 14.16 6.25 -7.41
C GLY A 135 13.92 4.95 -6.63
N TRP A 136 13.18 4.03 -7.25
CA TRP A 136 12.95 2.70 -6.69
C TRP A 136 14.10 1.72 -6.86
N ASN A 137 15.19 2.05 -7.54
CA ASN A 137 16.32 1.14 -7.76
C ASN A 137 17.22 1.05 -6.53
N ARG A 138 16.66 0.53 -5.44
CA ARG A 138 17.30 0.33 -4.14
C ARG A 138 16.46 -0.63 -3.28
N PRO A 139 17.11 -1.39 -2.36
CA PRO A 139 16.43 -2.34 -1.48
C PRO A 139 15.88 -1.71 -0.18
N ASP A 140 16.27 -0.48 0.13
CA ASP A 140 15.83 0.23 1.34
C ASP A 140 14.80 1.31 1.02
N VAL A 141 13.98 1.65 2.01
CA VAL A 141 13.20 2.89 2.01
C VAL A 141 14.12 4.01 2.52
N PRO A 142 14.33 5.11 1.78
CA PRO A 142 15.19 6.18 2.25
C PRO A 142 14.68 6.79 3.56
N ASN A 143 15.42 6.60 4.64
CA ASN A 143 15.03 7.09 5.95
C ASN A 143 15.12 8.63 6.01
N ASN A 144 14.15 9.27 6.68
CA ASN A 144 14.07 10.73 6.86
C ASN A 144 13.98 11.57 5.57
N GLN A 145 13.51 10.98 4.47
CA GLN A 145 13.32 11.69 3.19
C GLN A 145 11.86 11.91 2.81
N ASN A 146 10.91 11.43 3.63
CA ASN A 146 9.46 11.58 3.39
C ASN A 146 9.06 11.15 1.98
N VAL A 147 9.58 10.01 1.56
CA VAL A 147 9.51 9.57 0.17
C VAL A 147 8.07 9.32 -0.26
N GLY A 148 7.83 9.38 -1.58
CA GLY A 148 6.51 9.21 -2.14
C GLY A 148 6.49 8.43 -3.45
N TRP A 149 5.32 8.11 -3.92
CA TRP A 149 5.11 7.54 -5.24
C TRP A 149 3.77 8.00 -5.76
N PHE A 150 3.62 7.97 -7.07
CA PHE A 150 2.40 8.43 -7.73
C PHE A 150 2.00 7.44 -8.80
N ASN A 151 0.77 7.55 -9.27
CA ASN A 151 0.28 6.76 -10.39
C ASN A 151 0.91 7.29 -11.71
N SER A 152 0.27 7.09 -12.87
CA SER A 152 0.71 7.73 -14.11
C SER A 152 0.55 9.26 -14.05
N ASN A 153 1.30 9.96 -14.91
CA ASN A 153 1.04 11.35 -15.27
C ASN A 153 0.80 11.45 -16.78
N PRO A 154 -0.45 11.67 -17.25
CA PRO A 154 -1.66 11.97 -16.49
C PRO A 154 -2.20 10.76 -15.68
N PRO A 155 -2.89 10.97 -14.54
CA PRO A 155 -3.44 9.89 -13.73
C PRO A 155 -4.46 9.02 -14.49
N ASN A 156 -4.41 7.70 -14.27
CA ASN A 156 -5.40 6.75 -14.76
C ASN A 156 -6.25 6.18 -13.60
N LEU A 157 -7.18 5.29 -13.93
CA LEU A 157 -8.13 4.71 -12.95
C LEU A 157 -7.53 3.56 -12.11
N GLN A 158 -6.25 3.22 -12.24
CA GLN A 158 -5.62 2.10 -11.52
C GLN A 158 -5.78 2.20 -9.99
N GLY A 159 -5.73 3.42 -9.46
CA GLY A 159 -5.92 3.69 -8.02
C GLY A 159 -7.36 3.75 -7.55
N ARG A 160 -8.36 3.38 -8.38
CA ARG A 160 -9.78 3.44 -8.02
C ARG A 160 -10.23 2.19 -7.27
N VAL A 161 -11.01 2.34 -6.21
CA VAL A 161 -11.68 1.21 -5.54
C VAL A 161 -12.55 0.42 -6.52
N GLY A 162 -12.67 -0.88 -6.32
CA GLY A 162 -13.42 -1.78 -7.21
C GLY A 162 -12.80 -1.99 -8.60
N ASN A 163 -11.71 -1.31 -8.95
CA ASN A 163 -10.98 -1.58 -10.18
C ASN A 163 -10.18 -2.89 -10.09
N THR A 164 -9.77 -3.45 -11.22
CA THR A 164 -9.02 -4.71 -11.28
C THR A 164 -7.74 -4.62 -10.44
N GLY A 165 -7.56 -5.57 -9.50
CA GLY A 165 -6.43 -5.60 -8.58
C GLY A 165 -6.67 -4.88 -7.24
N ASN A 166 -7.77 -4.12 -7.14
CA ASN A 166 -8.24 -3.50 -5.91
C ASN A 166 -9.43 -4.27 -5.32
N LEU A 167 -9.77 -3.95 -4.08
CA LEU A 167 -11.00 -4.42 -3.43
C LEU A 167 -12.12 -3.42 -3.66
N ALA A 168 -13.37 -3.83 -3.40
CA ALA A 168 -14.55 -2.99 -3.60
C ALA A 168 -14.48 -1.63 -2.86
N ASP A 169 -13.78 -1.60 -1.72
CA ASP A 169 -13.66 -0.44 -0.82
C ASP A 169 -12.21 -0.05 -0.53
N SER A 170 -11.23 -0.74 -1.13
CA SER A 170 -9.83 -0.59 -0.74
C SER A 170 -8.87 -0.62 -1.91
N VAL A 171 -7.88 0.28 -1.87
CA VAL A 171 -6.80 0.38 -2.86
C VAL A 171 -5.52 -0.18 -2.25
N ARG A 172 -4.86 -1.11 -2.95
CA ARG A 172 -3.57 -1.65 -2.52
C ARG A 172 -2.48 -0.60 -2.69
N LEU A 173 -1.68 -0.37 -1.65
CA LEU A 173 -0.60 0.62 -1.66
C LEU A 173 0.81 -0.01 -1.68
N GLY A 174 0.92 -1.29 -1.36
CA GLY A 174 2.20 -1.99 -1.44
C GLY A 174 2.18 -3.38 -0.81
N GLN A 175 3.35 -4.00 -0.83
CA GLN A 175 3.67 -5.25 -0.14
C GLN A 175 5.02 -5.09 0.56
N PHE A 176 5.10 -5.54 1.80
CA PHE A 176 6.33 -5.56 2.59
C PHE A 176 6.60 -6.99 3.02
N VAL A 177 7.77 -7.51 2.69
CA VAL A 177 8.21 -8.85 3.04
C VAL A 177 9.36 -8.75 4.03
N LEU A 178 9.20 -9.42 5.16
CA LEU A 178 10.11 -9.35 6.30
C LEU A 178 10.44 -10.77 6.76
N ASP A 179 11.49 -10.92 7.57
CA ASP A 179 11.69 -12.17 8.30
C ASP A 179 10.44 -12.49 9.12
N ARG A 180 10.17 -13.79 9.29
CA ARG A 180 9.07 -14.22 10.16
C ARG A 180 9.24 -13.64 11.56
N ASP A 181 8.13 -13.16 12.10
CA ASP A 181 7.98 -12.60 13.45
C ASP A 181 8.80 -11.33 13.70
N PHE A 182 9.28 -10.69 12.64
CA PHE A 182 10.02 -9.44 12.73
C PHE A 182 9.07 -8.25 12.93
N ASN A 183 9.42 -7.36 13.87
CA ASN A 183 8.71 -6.10 14.09
C ASN A 183 9.39 -4.97 13.31
N ALA A 184 8.82 -4.56 12.19
CA ALA A 184 9.33 -3.45 11.41
C ALA A 184 8.92 -2.06 11.93
N GLY A 185 8.00 -2.01 12.90
CA GLY A 185 7.58 -0.79 13.55
C GLY A 185 6.33 -0.16 12.93
N THR A 186 6.16 1.14 13.19
CA THR A 186 5.02 1.94 12.70
C THR A 186 5.53 2.98 11.71
N PHE A 187 4.74 3.24 10.67
CA PHE A 187 5.07 4.16 9.59
C PHE A 187 3.95 5.18 9.43
N ASN A 188 4.30 6.40 9.05
CA ASN A 188 3.37 7.42 8.57
C ASN A 188 3.22 7.28 7.06
N LEU A 189 2.02 7.58 6.55
CA LEU A 189 1.77 7.74 5.13
C LEU A 189 0.68 8.78 4.90
N LYS A 190 0.91 9.65 3.92
CA LYS A 190 -0.10 10.56 3.39
C LYS A 190 -0.46 10.14 1.98
N ILE A 191 -1.74 10.19 1.65
CA ILE A 191 -2.25 9.95 0.30
C ILE A 191 -3.00 11.17 -0.22
N GLY A 192 -2.89 11.39 -1.52
CA GLY A 192 -3.81 12.20 -2.30
C GLY A 192 -4.83 11.30 -2.98
N TYR A 193 -6.10 11.66 -2.90
CA TYR A 193 -7.20 10.91 -3.51
C TYR A 193 -8.29 11.85 -4.03
N THR A 194 -9.14 11.36 -4.92
CA THR A 194 -10.34 12.05 -5.39
C THR A 194 -11.56 11.16 -5.15
N ASP A 195 -12.74 11.77 -5.08
CA ASP A 195 -14.03 11.05 -5.07
C ASP A 195 -14.39 10.42 -6.42
N GLY A 196 -13.52 10.58 -7.42
CA GLY A 196 -13.73 10.07 -8.77
C GLY A 196 -14.86 10.73 -9.56
N ILE A 197 -15.48 11.80 -9.02
CA ILE A 197 -16.54 12.61 -9.62
C ILE A 197 -16.03 14.04 -9.86
N THR A 198 -15.31 14.60 -8.90
CA THR A 198 -14.62 15.88 -8.96
C THR A 198 -13.14 15.68 -9.33
N THR A 199 -12.51 16.74 -9.82
CA THR A 199 -11.06 16.77 -10.07
C THR A 199 -10.27 17.26 -8.85
N THR A 200 -10.95 17.55 -7.74
CA THR A 200 -10.32 18.11 -6.54
C THR A 200 -9.61 17.00 -5.78
N VAL A 201 -8.30 17.15 -5.60
CA VAL A 201 -7.52 16.24 -4.77
C VAL A 201 -7.75 16.58 -3.31
N GLN A 202 -8.16 15.56 -2.56
CA GLN A 202 -8.24 15.55 -1.11
C GLN A 202 -7.01 14.83 -0.54
N PHE A 203 -6.73 15.06 0.73
CA PHE A 203 -5.58 14.46 1.39
C PHE A 203 -5.98 13.79 2.69
N ALA A 204 -5.40 12.63 2.94
CA ALA A 204 -5.52 11.93 4.21
C ALA A 204 -4.15 11.45 4.67
N GLU A 205 -3.92 11.54 5.98
CA GLU A 205 -2.68 11.13 6.63
C GLU A 205 -3.02 10.29 7.84
N SER A 206 -2.36 9.15 7.97
CA SER A 206 -2.50 8.24 9.09
C SER A 206 -1.25 7.37 9.20
N SER A 207 -1.28 6.42 10.11
CA SER A 207 -0.19 5.48 10.34
C SER A 207 -0.63 4.04 10.16
N PHE A 208 0.32 3.16 9.88
CA PHE A 208 0.13 1.71 9.87
C PHE A 208 1.33 1.03 10.51
N ALA A 209 1.12 -0.17 11.04
CA ALA A 209 2.16 -0.96 11.67
C ALA A 209 2.44 -2.26 10.91
N LEU A 210 3.69 -2.70 11.00
CA LEU A 210 4.18 -4.00 10.54
C LEU A 210 4.71 -4.78 11.77
N PRO A 211 3.82 -5.22 12.67
CA PRO A 211 4.21 -5.77 13.96
C PRO A 211 4.64 -7.23 13.86
N ALA A 212 5.52 -7.66 14.77
CA ALA A 212 5.64 -9.08 15.09
C ALA A 212 4.25 -9.61 15.54
N PRO A 213 3.83 -10.83 15.17
CA PRO A 213 2.48 -11.30 15.47
C PRO A 213 2.20 -11.38 16.98
N GLY A 214 3.23 -11.58 17.81
CA GLY A 214 3.13 -11.52 19.27
C GLY A 214 2.74 -10.14 19.84
N ALA A 215 3.05 -9.04 19.13
CA ALA A 215 2.75 -7.69 19.61
C ALA A 215 1.25 -7.35 19.51
N VAL A 216 0.55 -7.89 18.50
CA VAL A 216 -0.90 -7.71 18.34
C VAL A 216 -1.68 -8.55 19.37
N ALA A 217 -1.20 -9.77 19.63
CA ALA A 217 -1.79 -10.65 20.64
C ALA A 217 -1.72 -10.05 22.06
N LEU A 218 -0.63 -9.36 22.41
CA LEU A 218 -0.47 -8.73 23.72
C LEU A 218 -1.39 -7.51 23.92
N LEU A 219 -1.66 -6.74 22.86
CA LEU A 219 -2.64 -5.64 22.89
C LEU A 219 -4.07 -6.18 23.07
N GLY A 220 -4.41 -7.28 22.39
CA GLY A 220 -5.69 -7.98 22.58
C GLY A 220 -5.85 -8.55 23.99
N LEU A 221 -4.78 -9.11 24.57
CA LEU A 221 -4.80 -9.64 25.95
C LEU A 221 -4.88 -8.53 27.01
N ALA A 222 -4.20 -7.40 26.80
CA ALA A 222 -4.30 -6.23 27.68
C ALA A 222 -5.72 -5.65 27.72
N GLY A 223 -6.43 -5.65 26.58
CA GLY A 223 -7.85 -5.29 26.51
C GLY A 223 -8.76 -6.27 27.27
N LEU A 224 -8.41 -7.56 27.31
CA LEU A 224 -9.18 -8.59 27.99
C LEU A 224 -8.93 -8.62 29.52
N ALA A 225 -7.72 -8.26 29.96
CA ALA A 225 -7.35 -8.20 31.39
C ALA A 225 -7.94 -6.99 32.13
N GLY A 226 -8.45 -5.98 31.42
CA GLY A 226 -8.98 -4.74 32.00
C GLY A 226 -10.43 -4.78 32.51
N ARG A 227 -11.21 -5.82 32.20
CA ARG A 227 -12.63 -5.90 32.63
C ARG A 227 -12.74 -6.41 34.08
N ARG A 228 -12.41 -5.56 35.04
CA ARG A 228 -12.75 -5.78 36.45
C ARG A 228 -14.29 -5.77 36.59
N ARG A 229 -14.87 -6.91 36.94
CA ARG A 229 -16.26 -7.01 37.39
C ARG A 229 -16.43 -6.11 38.61
N ARG A 230 -17.38 -5.16 38.54
CA ARG A 230 -17.91 -4.47 39.70
C ARG A 230 -18.72 -5.44 40.53
#